data_AF-A0AAE2MBR2-F1
#
_entry.id   AF-A0AAE2MBR2-F1
#
_cell.length_a   1.000
_cell.length_b   1.000
_cell.length_c   1.000
_cell.angle_alpha   90.00
_cell.angle_beta   90.00
_cell.angle_gamma   90.00
#
_symmetry.space_group_name_H-M   'P 1'
#
loop_
_entity.id
_entity.type
_entity.pdbx_description
1 polymer ?
#
loop_
_entity_poly.entity_id
_entity_poly.type
_entity_poly.pdbx_seq_one_letter_code
_entity_poly.pdbx_strand_id
1 'polypeptide(L)'
;MELERALKISTNLIVDITMSVTVLKDYLYKSDLSKLHERALYRLCFTSIIMNCSKYVEFCDKYNKLLHTENPKLDSLRNTFKEKVKNKGIISFRNDYIGHIHSKKMQRPLDDIEIQDKFISIIDSDNVALFFDWLCPDDILNTDLTKSLVGVIQLTRDELEKSYNRVARGL
;
A
#
# COMPACT_ATOMS: atom_id res chain seq x y z
N MET A 1 -15.25 -15.37 -12.19
CA MET A 1 -14.85 -15.65 -10.79
C MET A 1 -13.50 -15.01 -10.43
N GLU A 2 -12.43 -15.19 -11.20
CA GLU A 2 -11.14 -14.53 -10.89
C GLU A 2 -11.17 -13.01 -11.06
N LEU A 3 -11.80 -12.50 -12.12
CA LEU A 3 -11.95 -11.07 -12.39
C LEU A 3 -12.67 -10.33 -11.25
N GLU A 4 -13.79 -10.87 -10.78
CA GLU A 4 -14.55 -10.33 -9.64
C GLU A 4 -13.71 -10.28 -8.35
N ARG A 5 -12.92 -11.32 -8.08
CA ARG A 5 -12.02 -11.36 -6.92
C ARG A 5 -10.91 -10.31 -7.04
N ALA A 6 -10.30 -10.19 -8.22
CA ALA A 6 -9.28 -9.19 -8.46
C ALA A 6 -9.82 -7.77 -8.28
N LEU A 7 -11.02 -7.50 -8.79
CA LEU A 7 -11.71 -6.23 -8.62
C LEU A 7 -11.93 -5.92 -7.12
N LYS A 8 -12.53 -6.85 -6.37
CA LYS A 8 -12.74 -6.70 -4.91
C LYS A 8 -11.45 -6.44 -4.15
N ILE A 9 -10.37 -7.18 -4.44
CA ILE A 9 -9.07 -7.00 -3.79
C ILE A 9 -8.51 -5.60 -4.10
N SER A 10 -8.52 -5.18 -5.37
CA SER A 10 -8.01 -3.86 -5.76
C SER A 10 -8.79 -2.71 -5.11
N THR A 11 -10.11 -2.83 -4.97
CA THR A 11 -10.95 -1.87 -4.24
C THR A 11 -10.58 -1.81 -2.77
N ASN A 12 -10.42 -2.95 -2.09
CA ASN A 12 -10.05 -2.97 -0.68
C ASN A 12 -8.66 -2.38 -0.45
N LEU A 13 -7.70 -2.63 -1.35
CA LEU A 13 -6.37 -2.02 -1.27
C LEU A 13 -6.44 -0.49 -1.31
N ILE A 14 -7.27 0.08 -2.18
CA ILE A 14 -7.49 1.53 -2.26
C ILE A 14 -8.05 2.04 -0.92
N VAL A 15 -9.16 1.45 -0.46
CA VAL A 15 -9.86 1.88 0.76
C VAL A 15 -8.93 1.83 1.98
N ASP A 16 -8.23 0.71 2.17
CA ASP A 16 -7.41 0.50 3.36
C ASP A 16 -6.18 1.42 3.37
N ILE A 17 -5.52 1.63 2.23
CA ILE A 17 -4.36 2.53 2.13
C ILE A 17 -4.80 3.99 2.30
N THR A 18 -5.83 4.43 1.57
CA THR A 18 -6.36 5.79 1.67
C THR A 18 -6.77 6.10 3.10
N MET A 19 -7.57 5.24 3.74
CA MET A 19 -8.04 5.49 5.10
C MET A 19 -6.89 5.56 6.11
N SER A 20 -5.89 4.68 5.98
CA SER A 20 -4.74 4.69 6.89
C SER A 20 -3.90 5.97 6.76
N VAL A 21 -3.74 6.49 5.54
CA VAL A 21 -3.06 7.77 5.28
C VAL A 21 -3.88 8.95 5.78
N THR A 22 -5.19 8.98 5.49
CA THR A 22 -6.10 10.04 5.93
C THR A 22 -6.12 10.16 7.45
N VAL A 23 -6.27 9.04 8.17
CA VAL A 23 -6.27 9.02 9.64
C VAL A 23 -4.94 9.56 10.19
N LEU A 24 -3.79 9.16 9.63
CA LEU A 24 -2.50 9.70 10.06
C LEU A 24 -2.44 11.21 9.86
N LYS A 25 -2.75 11.69 8.66
CA LYS A 25 -2.73 13.13 8.35
C LYS A 25 -3.67 13.89 9.28
N ASP A 26 -4.92 13.46 9.43
CA ASP A 26 -5.91 14.14 10.26
C ASP A 26 -5.46 14.32 11.70
N TYR A 27 -4.94 13.28 12.34
CA TYR A 27 -4.49 13.36 13.73
C TYR A 27 -3.18 14.13 13.88
N LEU A 28 -2.24 14.02 12.93
CA LEU A 28 -1.00 14.81 12.96
C LEU A 28 -1.27 16.32 12.86
N TYR A 29 -2.31 16.73 12.15
CA TYR A 29 -2.65 18.15 11.98
C TYR A 29 -3.61 18.71 13.04
N LYS A 30 -4.41 17.87 13.71
CA LYS A 30 -5.60 18.33 14.47
C LYS A 30 -5.60 18.00 15.96
N SER A 31 -4.61 17.28 16.50
CA SER A 31 -4.71 16.77 17.86
C SER A 31 -3.47 16.97 18.73
N ASP A 32 -3.69 17.48 19.95
CA ASP A 32 -2.73 17.45 21.06
C ASP A 32 -2.66 16.03 21.64
N LEU A 33 -2.21 15.07 20.83
CA LEU A 33 -1.95 13.73 21.32
C LEU A 33 -0.73 13.74 22.22
N SER A 34 -0.81 13.02 23.35
CA SER A 34 0.40 12.67 24.08
C SER A 34 1.33 11.86 23.16
N LYS A 35 2.65 11.93 23.38
CA LYS A 35 3.66 11.15 22.64
C LYS A 35 3.37 9.64 22.58
N LEU A 36 2.75 9.07 23.63
CA LEU A 36 2.39 7.65 23.66
C LEU A 36 1.28 7.34 22.63
N HIS A 37 0.22 8.13 22.62
CA HIS A 37 -0.89 8.00 21.68
C HIS A 37 -0.44 8.26 20.24
N GLU A 38 0.43 9.25 20.01
CA GLU A 38 1.03 9.51 18.70
C GLU A 38 1.80 8.28 18.18
N ARG A 39 2.67 7.69 19.00
CA ARG A 39 3.39 6.45 18.65
C ARG A 39 2.43 5.30 18.36
N ALA A 40 1.38 5.13 19.18
CA ALA A 40 0.39 4.09 18.98
C ALA A 40 -0.36 4.26 17.65
N LEU A 41 -0.73 5.50 17.30
CA LEU A 41 -1.37 5.85 16.04
C LEU A 41 -0.46 5.54 14.84
N TYR A 42 0.80 5.96 14.91
CA TYR A 42 1.81 5.63 13.89
C TYR A 42 1.89 4.12 13.70
N ARG A 43 2.07 3.35 14.77
CA ARG A 43 2.14 1.88 14.71
C ARG A 43 0.88 1.27 14.09
N LEU A 44 -0.31 1.74 14.47
CA LEU A 44 -1.58 1.25 13.97
C LEU A 44 -1.72 1.45 12.46
N CYS A 45 -1.62 2.70 12.01
CA CYS A 45 -1.85 3.06 10.62
C CYS A 45 -0.72 2.57 9.71
N PHE A 46 0.55 2.66 10.14
CA PHE A 46 1.65 2.11 9.35
C PHE A 46 1.56 0.60 9.21
N THR A 47 1.16 -0.14 10.26
CA THR A 47 0.97 -1.60 10.15
C THR A 47 -0.04 -1.92 9.03
N SER A 48 -1.15 -1.19 8.98
CA SER A 48 -2.14 -1.31 7.89
C SER A 48 -1.54 -0.98 6.52
N ILE A 49 -0.80 0.13 6.41
CA ILE A 49 -0.14 0.54 5.16
C ILE A 49 0.84 -0.53 4.67
N ILE A 50 1.72 -1.02 5.53
CA ILE A 50 2.74 -2.03 5.20
C ILE A 50 2.08 -3.35 4.75
N MET A 51 1.04 -3.77 5.46
CA MET A 51 0.29 -4.97 5.10
C MET A 51 -0.34 -4.83 3.71
N ASN A 52 -0.99 -3.70 3.42
CA ASN A 52 -1.65 -3.50 2.13
C ASN A 52 -0.67 -3.25 0.98
N CYS A 53 0.47 -2.60 1.22
CA CYS A 53 1.56 -2.53 0.25
C CYS A 53 2.11 -3.94 -0.07
N SER A 54 2.26 -4.80 0.94
CA SER A 54 2.68 -6.20 0.73
C SER A 54 1.64 -6.98 -0.08
N LYS A 55 0.34 -6.83 0.25
CA LYS A 55 -0.75 -7.44 -0.51
C LYS A 55 -0.82 -6.93 -1.95
N TYR A 56 -0.46 -5.68 -2.23
CA TYR A 56 -0.38 -5.17 -3.60
C TYR A 56 0.67 -5.93 -4.43
N VAL A 57 1.85 -6.21 -3.86
CA VAL A 57 2.87 -7.04 -4.52
C VAL A 57 2.32 -8.46 -4.78
N GLU A 58 1.73 -9.08 -3.76
CA GLU A 58 1.11 -10.41 -3.88
C GLU A 58 -0.02 -10.44 -4.92
N PHE A 59 -0.83 -9.38 -4.99
CA PHE A 59 -1.90 -9.19 -5.96
C PHE A 59 -1.33 -9.13 -7.39
N CYS A 60 -0.31 -8.30 -7.62
CA CYS A 60 0.35 -8.20 -8.91
C CYS A 60 0.97 -9.55 -9.33
N ASP A 61 1.60 -10.27 -8.41
CA ASP A 61 2.16 -11.60 -8.68
C ASP A 61 1.08 -12.64 -9.00
N LYS A 62 0.04 -12.71 -8.18
CA LYS A 62 -1.04 -13.70 -8.31
C LYS A 62 -1.87 -13.51 -9.57
N TYR A 63 -2.19 -12.26 -9.90
CA TYR A 63 -3.09 -11.91 -11.00
C TYR A 63 -2.35 -11.43 -12.26
N ASN A 64 -1.02 -11.54 -12.33
CA ASN A 64 -0.21 -11.00 -13.44
C ASN A 64 -0.80 -11.30 -14.83
N LYS A 65 -1.15 -12.56 -15.09
CA LYS A 65 -1.73 -12.99 -16.37
C LYS A 65 -3.05 -12.27 -16.68
N LEU A 66 -3.95 -12.21 -15.70
CA LEU A 66 -5.22 -11.50 -15.84
C LEU A 66 -4.97 -10.01 -16.12
N LEU A 67 -4.14 -9.37 -15.30
CA LEU A 67 -3.87 -7.93 -15.43
C LEU A 67 -3.24 -7.57 -16.79
N HIS A 68 -2.34 -8.42 -17.29
CA HIS A 68 -1.75 -8.28 -18.62
C HIS A 68 -2.79 -8.42 -19.74
N THR A 69 -3.66 -9.43 -19.65
CA THR A 69 -4.74 -9.63 -20.62
C THR A 69 -5.71 -8.45 -20.65
N GLU A 70 -6.10 -7.92 -19.49
CA GLU A 70 -7.08 -6.85 -19.41
C GLU A 70 -6.52 -5.50 -19.84
N ASN A 71 -5.29 -5.16 -19.42
CA ASN A 71 -4.63 -3.94 -19.87
C ASN A 71 -3.10 -4.04 -19.81
N PRO A 72 -2.45 -4.41 -20.93
CA PRO A 72 -0.99 -4.54 -20.99
C PRO A 72 -0.27 -3.19 -20.95
N LYS A 73 -0.95 -2.07 -21.25
CA LYS A 73 -0.34 -0.73 -21.22
C LYS A 73 0.05 -0.30 -19.81
N LEU A 74 -0.63 -0.84 -18.80
CA LEU A 74 -0.35 -0.56 -17.39
C LEU A 74 0.76 -1.45 -16.80
N ASP A 75 1.27 -2.45 -17.53
CA ASP A 75 2.27 -3.41 -17.01
C ASP A 75 3.53 -2.73 -16.47
N SER A 76 4.13 -1.84 -17.26
CA SER A 76 5.35 -1.13 -16.88
C SER A 76 5.14 -0.31 -15.61
N LEU A 77 3.99 0.37 -15.52
CA LEU A 77 3.64 1.19 -14.36
C LEU A 77 3.40 0.34 -13.11
N ARG A 78 2.63 -0.75 -13.21
CA ARG A 78 2.40 -1.68 -12.11
C ARG A 78 3.71 -2.32 -11.63
N ASN A 79 4.56 -2.76 -12.55
CA ASN A 79 5.86 -3.33 -12.21
C ASN A 79 6.77 -2.31 -11.53
N THR A 80 6.77 -1.05 -11.99
CA THR A 80 7.54 0.02 -11.35
C THR A 80 7.12 0.22 -9.89
N PHE A 81 5.82 0.30 -9.61
CA PHE A 81 5.33 0.47 -8.24
C PHE A 81 5.54 -0.78 -7.37
N LYS A 82 5.37 -1.97 -7.95
CA LYS A 82 5.66 -3.24 -7.28
C LYS A 82 7.12 -3.32 -6.84
N GLU A 83 8.06 -2.97 -7.71
CA GLU A 83 9.48 -2.97 -7.37
C GLU A 83 9.84 -1.86 -6.38
N LYS A 84 9.22 -0.67 -6.48
CA LYS A 84 9.36 0.38 -5.44
C LYS A 84 8.93 -0.12 -4.06
N VAL A 85 7.80 -0.82 -3.95
CA VAL A 85 7.32 -1.39 -2.68
C VAL A 85 8.31 -2.43 -2.14
N LYS A 86 8.83 -3.32 -3.00
CA LYS A 86 9.82 -4.32 -2.59
C LYS A 86 11.13 -3.68 -2.10
N ASN A 87 11.63 -2.69 -2.84
CA ASN A 87 12.91 -2.03 -2.55
C ASN A 87 12.89 -1.20 -1.26
N LYS A 88 11.71 -0.75 -0.83
CA LYS A 88 11.53 -0.06 0.45
C LYS A 88 11.66 -0.96 1.68
N GLY A 89 11.88 -2.27 1.52
CA GLY A 89 12.01 -3.20 2.66
C GLY A 89 10.69 -3.58 3.35
N ILE A 90 9.55 -3.12 2.82
CA ILE A 90 8.19 -3.31 3.36
C ILE A 90 7.88 -4.78 3.66
N ILE A 91 8.24 -5.70 2.76
CA ILE A 91 7.96 -7.14 2.92
C ILE A 91 8.74 -7.73 4.10
N SER A 92 10.02 -7.35 4.25
CA SER A 92 10.85 -7.81 5.36
C SER A 92 10.32 -7.30 6.70
N PHE A 93 9.90 -6.02 6.73
CA PHE A 93 9.33 -5.41 7.93
C PHE A 93 8.01 -6.08 8.34
N ARG A 94 7.14 -6.39 7.37
CA ARG A 94 5.93 -7.19 7.61
C ARG A 94 6.24 -8.52 8.27
N ASN A 95 7.26 -9.24 7.79
CA ASN A 95 7.58 -10.56 8.30
C ASN A 95 8.24 -10.51 9.69
N ASP A 96 9.19 -9.60 9.89
CA ASP A 96 10.00 -9.56 11.12
C ASP A 96 9.30 -8.88 12.30
N TYR A 97 8.41 -7.91 12.04
CA TYR A 97 7.80 -7.08 13.08
C TYR A 97 6.29 -7.28 13.20
N ILE A 98 5.56 -7.32 12.08
CA ILE A 98 4.09 -7.40 12.10
C ILE A 98 3.61 -8.85 12.30
N GLY A 99 4.19 -9.79 11.54
CA GLY A 99 3.71 -11.17 11.48
C GLY A 99 4.26 -12.08 12.57
N HIS A 100 5.41 -11.75 13.16
CA HIS A 100 6.11 -12.61 14.10
C HIS A 100 6.71 -11.81 15.26
N ILE A 101 6.66 -12.38 16.47
CA ILE A 101 7.34 -11.82 17.65
C ILE A 101 8.87 -11.98 17.51
N HIS A 102 9.34 -13.05 16.88
CA HIS A 102 10.76 -13.30 16.64
C HIS A 102 11.13 -12.99 15.19
N SER A 103 12.13 -12.12 14.98
CA SER A 103 12.76 -12.00 13.68
C SER A 103 13.57 -13.26 13.40
N LYS A 104 13.30 -13.92 12.27
CA LYS A 104 14.09 -15.10 11.82
C LYS A 104 15.56 -14.74 11.56
N LYS A 105 15.83 -13.51 11.14
CA LYS A 105 17.20 -13.05 10.87
C LYS A 105 17.98 -12.85 12.17
N MET A 106 17.35 -12.23 13.17
CA MET A 106 18.02 -11.88 14.42
C MET A 106 17.92 -12.97 15.49
N GLN A 107 17.03 -13.97 15.29
CA GLN A 107 16.72 -15.03 16.27
C GLN A 107 16.26 -14.47 17.63
N ARG A 108 15.69 -13.26 17.64
CA ARG A 108 15.11 -12.56 18.79
C ARG A 108 14.05 -11.55 18.34
N PRO A 109 13.23 -11.01 19.25
CA PRO A 109 12.37 -9.88 18.93
C PRO A 109 13.19 -8.65 18.56
N LEU A 110 12.62 -7.82 17.70
CA LEU A 110 13.18 -6.48 17.44
C LEU A 110 12.89 -5.58 18.64
N ASP A 111 13.85 -4.72 18.98
CA ASP A 111 13.64 -3.66 19.96
C ASP A 111 13.02 -2.40 19.33
N ASP A 112 12.59 -1.45 20.18
CA ASP A 112 11.91 -0.24 19.74
C ASP A 112 12.77 0.64 18.81
N ILE A 113 14.09 0.65 18.99
CA ILE A 113 15.01 1.44 18.17
C ILE A 113 15.12 0.81 16.78
N GLU A 114 15.31 -0.51 16.71
CA GLU A 114 15.37 -1.26 15.45
C GLU A 114 14.08 -1.13 14.65
N ILE A 115 12.93 -1.13 15.33
CA ILE A 115 11.63 -0.92 14.71
C ILE A 115 11.55 0.49 14.11
N GLN A 116 11.95 1.51 14.88
CA GLN A 116 11.96 2.90 14.44
C GLN A 116 12.90 3.13 13.24
N ASP A 117 14.10 2.55 13.27
CA ASP A 117 15.07 2.67 12.18
C ASP A 117 14.55 2.03 10.90
N LYS A 118 13.90 0.86 11.00
CA LYS A 118 13.24 0.24 9.85
C LYS A 118 12.09 1.09 9.33
N PHE A 119 11.31 1.74 10.21
CA PHE A 119 10.26 2.67 9.79
C PHE A 119 10.82 3.83 8.99
N ILE A 120 11.87 4.50 9.50
CA ILE A 120 12.53 5.62 8.81
C ILE A 120 13.07 5.16 7.46
N SER A 121 13.70 3.99 7.40
CA SER A 121 14.20 3.41 6.15
C SER A 121 13.12 3.14 5.11
N ILE A 122 11.90 2.75 5.51
CA ILE A 122 10.78 2.52 4.57
C ILE A 122 10.28 3.85 3.98
N ILE A 123 10.17 4.87 4.82
CA ILE A 123 9.76 6.21 4.42
C ILE A 123 10.76 6.76 3.41
N ASP A 124 12.06 6.50 3.62
CA ASP A 124 13.16 6.88 2.71
C ASP A 124 13.16 8.41 2.45
N SER A 125 12.85 9.17 3.50
CA SER A 125 12.71 10.62 3.48
C SER A 125 12.64 11.14 4.92
N ASP A 126 13.31 12.26 5.19
CA ASP A 126 13.15 12.99 6.46
C ASP A 126 11.77 13.68 6.55
N ASN A 127 11.07 13.79 5.42
CA ASN A 127 9.71 14.31 5.34
C ASN A 127 8.72 13.17 5.04
N VAL A 128 8.00 12.75 6.09
CA VAL A 128 6.97 11.70 6.00
C VAL A 128 5.82 12.06 5.06
N ALA A 129 5.55 13.35 4.85
CA ALA A 129 4.50 13.79 3.93
C ALA A 129 4.75 13.33 2.50
N LEU A 130 6.02 13.32 2.05
CA LEU A 130 6.39 12.83 0.72
C LEU A 130 6.06 11.34 0.53
N PHE A 131 6.25 10.54 1.58
CA PHE A 131 5.87 9.13 1.56
C PHE A 131 4.35 8.97 1.53
N PHE A 132 3.62 9.77 2.31
CA PHE A 132 2.16 9.75 2.30
C PHE A 132 1.59 10.20 0.95
N ASP A 133 2.16 11.22 0.31
CA ASP A 133 1.72 11.67 -1.01
C ASP A 133 2.04 10.66 -2.10
N TRP A 134 3.18 9.96 -1.99
CA TRP A 134 3.48 8.82 -2.86
C TRP A 134 2.49 7.67 -2.68
N LEU A 135 1.97 7.43 -1.47
CA LEU A 135 0.91 6.45 -1.23
C LEU A 135 -0.43 6.93 -1.76
N CYS A 136 -0.93 8.02 -1.19
CA CYS A 136 -2.25 8.61 -1.43
C CYS A 136 -2.18 10.15 -1.23
N PRO A 137 -2.08 10.94 -2.31
CA PRO A 137 -2.08 12.40 -2.21
C PRO A 137 -3.48 12.91 -1.79
N ASP A 138 -3.51 14.10 -1.17
CA ASP A 138 -4.76 14.65 -0.60
C ASP A 138 -5.84 14.94 -1.64
N ASP A 139 -5.43 15.42 -2.82
CA ASP A 139 -6.34 15.69 -3.94
C ASP A 139 -6.13 14.67 -5.07
N ILE A 140 -6.41 13.40 -4.77
CA ILE A 140 -6.21 12.31 -5.73
C ILE A 140 -7.06 12.49 -7.01
N LEU A 141 -8.19 13.21 -6.93
CA LEU A 141 -9.08 13.46 -8.06
C LEU A 141 -8.45 14.39 -9.11
N ASN A 142 -7.62 15.34 -8.67
CA ASN A 142 -6.91 16.26 -9.56
C ASN A 142 -5.42 15.92 -9.73
N THR A 143 -4.97 14.79 -9.17
CA THR A 143 -3.59 14.33 -9.28
C THR A 143 -3.42 13.33 -10.42
N ASP A 144 -2.26 13.37 -11.09
CA ASP A 144 -1.85 12.34 -12.02
C ASP A 144 -1.75 10.98 -11.30
N LEU A 145 -2.69 10.08 -11.61
CA LEU A 145 -2.80 8.75 -10.98
C LEU A 145 -1.56 7.87 -11.21
N THR A 146 -0.69 8.20 -12.16
CA THR A 146 0.55 7.45 -12.40
C THR A 146 1.64 7.76 -11.37
N LYS A 147 1.44 8.76 -10.51
CA LYS A 147 2.45 9.24 -9.55
C LYS A 147 2.28 8.68 -8.14
N SER A 148 1.15 8.06 -7.81
CA SER A 148 0.88 7.49 -6.49
C SER A 148 0.49 6.02 -6.53
N LEU A 149 0.73 5.30 -5.42
CA LEU A 149 0.42 3.88 -5.34
C LEU A 149 -1.10 3.65 -5.47
N VAL A 150 -1.90 4.41 -4.72
CA VAL A 150 -3.37 4.33 -4.81
C VAL A 150 -3.84 4.69 -6.22
N GLY A 151 -3.24 5.68 -6.88
CA GLY A 151 -3.60 6.04 -8.25
C GLY A 151 -3.35 4.90 -9.25
N VAL A 152 -2.22 4.20 -9.13
CA VAL A 152 -1.92 3.03 -9.98
C VAL A 152 -2.88 1.87 -9.71
N ILE A 153 -3.23 1.64 -8.44
CA ILE A 153 -4.23 0.61 -8.08
C ILE A 153 -5.60 0.98 -8.63
N GLN A 154 -5.98 2.26 -8.57
CA GLN A 154 -7.23 2.78 -9.14
C GLN A 154 -7.28 2.58 -10.66
N LEU A 155 -6.23 2.96 -11.39
CA LEU A 155 -6.15 2.69 -12.83
C LEU A 155 -6.32 1.20 -13.14
N THR A 156 -5.72 0.33 -12.32
CA THR A 156 -5.84 -1.12 -12.48
C THR A 156 -7.27 -1.61 -12.21
N ARG A 157 -7.89 -1.13 -11.13
CA ARG A 157 -9.28 -1.47 -10.74
C ARG A 157 -10.26 -1.05 -11.83
N ASP A 158 -10.13 0.16 -12.35
CA ASP A 158 -11.07 0.72 -13.33
C ASP A 158 -11.07 -0.09 -14.63
N GLU A 159 -9.92 -0.64 -15.03
CA GLU A 159 -9.82 -1.54 -16.17
C GLU A 159 -10.44 -2.91 -15.90
N LEU A 160 -10.24 -3.46 -14.69
CA LEU A 160 -10.92 -4.68 -14.27
C LEU A 160 -12.44 -4.50 -14.22
N GLU A 161 -12.92 -3.34 -13.77
CA GLU A 161 -14.34 -3.01 -13.71
C GLU A 161 -14.96 -2.89 -15.12
N LYS A 162 -14.27 -2.23 -16.06
CA LYS A 162 -14.70 -2.19 -17.47
C LYS A 162 -14.85 -3.59 -18.04
N SER A 163 -13.87 -4.46 -17.83
CA SER A 163 -13.92 -5.85 -18.29
C SER A 163 -15.02 -6.64 -17.61
N TYR A 164 -15.20 -6.46 -16.30
CA TYR A 164 -16.25 -7.13 -15.55
C TYR A 164 -17.64 -6.74 -16.09
N ASN A 165 -17.85 -5.46 -16.36
CA ASN A 165 -19.10 -4.95 -16.90
C ASN A 165 -19.37 -5.43 -18.34
N ARG A 166 -18.34 -5.64 -19.17
CA ARG A 166 -18.51 -6.25 -20.51
C ARG A 166 -19.01 -7.69 -20.39
N VAL A 167 -18.31 -8.50 -19.58
CA VAL A 167 -18.68 -9.90 -19.33
C VAL A 167 -20.08 -10.03 -18.72
N ALA A 168 -20.41 -9.18 -17.73
CA ALA A 168 -21.72 -9.20 -17.08
C ALA A 168 -22.87 -8.80 -18.02
N ARG A 169 -22.58 -8.02 -19.07
CA ARG A 169 -23.54 -7.61 -20.10
C ARG A 169 -23.57 -8.56 -21.32
N GLY A 170 -22.76 -9.61 -21.32
CA GLY A 170 -22.68 -10.56 -22.44
C GLY A 170 -22.03 -9.97 -23.71
N LEU A 171 -21.17 -8.95 -23.55
CA LEU A 171 -20.44 -8.27 -24.61
C LEU A 171 -18.98 -8.72 -24.70
#